data_AF-A0A7J8M5Y3-F1
#
_entry.id   AF-A0A7J8M5Y3-F1
#
_cell.length_a   1.000
_cell.length_b   1.000
_cell.length_c   1.000
_cell.angle_alpha   90.00
_cell.angle_beta   90.00
_cell.angle_gamma   90.00
#
_symmetry.space_group_name_H-M   'P 1'
#
loop_
_entity.id
_entity.type
_entity.pdbx_description
1 polymer ?
#
loop_
_entity_poly.entity_id
_entity_poly.type
_entity_poly.pdbx_seq_one_letter_code
_entity_poly.pdbx_strand_id
1 'polypeptide(L)'
;MSLFSPPNQNPNFGTSLMTLIMAFISQSHSQSQHQPSWSKKPGSLKRCKTAPAMAVMRDLKPKTPQVPKPQSESSSIIRQAVFLLSIYLILGVVIYSFNRDEFSGIETHPVVDALYFCIVTMCTIGYGDIAPLTPATKIFACVFVLVGFGFIDILLSGVVNYVLDLQENMILTGIQMEKSQQGFSARDYIVDVDKGRMRIRLKVGLALGVVVLCIGIGSLILYFVESLDWVDSIYLSVMSVTTVGYGDRAFKTLPGRLFAGVWLLISTLAVARAFLYLAEARVNKRHRRIAKWVLHRDITIEDLLAADINNNGFISKSEYVIYKLKEMGKVREKDILQICNQFSKLDTNNSGKITLPDLLKYQM
;
A
#
# COMPACT_ATOMS: atom_id res chain seq x y z
N MET A 1 40.57 -43.42 -47.28
CA MET A 1 41.01 -42.01 -47.30
C MET A 1 39.75 -41.15 -47.40
N SER A 2 39.19 -40.71 -46.28
CA SER A 2 39.46 -39.40 -45.63
C SER A 2 38.97 -38.23 -46.50
N LEU A 3 38.11 -37.29 -46.10
CA LEU A 3 37.67 -36.78 -44.80
C LEU A 3 36.52 -35.76 -45.07
N PHE A 4 35.81 -35.35 -44.00
CA PHE A 4 34.90 -34.20 -43.87
C PHE A 4 33.40 -34.37 -44.20
N SER A 5 32.67 -34.87 -43.19
CA SER A 5 31.28 -34.50 -42.90
C SER A 5 31.27 -33.36 -41.85
N PRO A 6 30.37 -32.35 -41.97
CA PRO A 6 30.24 -31.28 -40.98
C PRO A 6 29.39 -31.69 -39.76
N PRO A 7 29.52 -31.01 -38.61
CA PRO A 7 28.87 -31.38 -37.36
C PRO A 7 27.46 -30.76 -37.20
N ASN A 8 26.53 -31.63 -36.81
CA ASN A 8 25.59 -31.49 -35.69
C ASN A 8 25.14 -30.06 -35.29
N GLN A 9 23.96 -29.63 -35.76
CA GLN A 9 23.15 -28.61 -35.08
C GLN A 9 21.98 -29.31 -34.38
N ASN A 10 22.09 -29.41 -33.05
CA ASN A 10 20.97 -29.76 -32.19
C ASN A 10 19.90 -28.65 -32.23
N PRO A 11 18.62 -29.00 -32.35
CA PRO A 11 17.51 -28.06 -32.20
C PRO A 11 17.12 -27.92 -30.71
N ASN A 12 16.35 -26.88 -30.40
CA ASN A 12 15.52 -26.74 -29.21
C ASN A 12 16.21 -26.28 -27.90
N PHE A 13 16.36 -24.96 -27.73
CA PHE A 13 16.47 -24.35 -26.39
C PHE A 13 15.39 -23.29 -26.09
N GLY A 14 14.46 -23.03 -27.02
CA GLY A 14 13.38 -22.05 -26.82
C GLY A 14 12.06 -22.62 -26.29
N THR A 15 11.84 -23.93 -26.40
CA THR A 15 10.58 -24.58 -26.03
C THR A 15 10.57 -25.14 -24.62
N SER A 16 11.75 -25.41 -24.02
CA SER A 16 11.84 -26.04 -22.69
C SER A 16 11.32 -25.15 -21.55
N LEU A 17 11.48 -23.82 -21.62
CA LEU A 17 11.06 -22.92 -20.53
C LEU A 17 9.53 -22.66 -20.52
N MET A 18 8.91 -22.58 -21.70
CA MET A 18 7.45 -22.47 -21.84
C MET A 18 6.74 -23.79 -21.53
N THR A 19 7.35 -24.94 -21.88
CA THR A 19 6.85 -26.25 -21.46
C THR A 19 7.03 -26.48 -19.95
N LEU A 20 8.10 -25.99 -19.33
CA LEU A 20 8.25 -26.04 -17.86
C LEU A 20 7.21 -25.19 -17.13
N ILE A 21 6.90 -23.99 -17.63
CA ILE A 21 5.89 -23.11 -17.02
C ILE A 21 4.47 -23.69 -17.20
N MET A 22 4.16 -24.29 -18.36
CA MET A 22 2.87 -24.96 -18.58
C MET A 22 2.75 -26.31 -17.85
N ALA A 23 3.85 -27.05 -17.67
CA ALA A 23 3.87 -28.26 -16.84
C ALA A 23 3.65 -27.93 -15.36
N PHE A 24 4.19 -26.82 -14.85
CA PHE A 24 3.94 -26.36 -13.48
C PHE A 24 2.49 -25.91 -13.23
N ILE A 25 1.78 -25.44 -14.25
CA ILE A 25 0.38 -25.03 -14.16
C ILE A 25 -0.57 -26.24 -14.29
N SER A 26 -0.17 -27.29 -15.03
CA SER A 26 -0.98 -28.50 -15.19
C SER A 26 -0.85 -29.48 -14.01
N GLN A 27 0.26 -29.45 -13.27
CA GLN A 27 0.53 -30.38 -12.16
C GLN A 27 -0.16 -30.00 -10.83
N SER A 28 -0.80 -28.83 -10.73
CA SER A 28 -1.61 -28.44 -9.55
C SER A 28 -3.05 -28.96 -9.58
N HIS A 29 -3.44 -29.75 -10.59
CA HIS A 29 -4.79 -30.33 -10.73
C HIS A 29 -4.74 -31.81 -11.13
N SER A 30 -4.05 -32.64 -10.35
CA SER A 30 -4.35 -34.09 -10.26
C SER A 30 -3.44 -34.76 -9.23
N GLN A 31 -3.90 -34.86 -7.99
CA GLN A 31 -3.53 -35.98 -7.12
C GLN A 31 -4.64 -36.21 -6.10
N SER A 32 -5.53 -37.13 -6.46
CA SER A 32 -6.33 -37.89 -5.51
C SER A 32 -5.41 -38.87 -4.79
N GLN A 33 -5.34 -38.80 -3.47
CA GLN A 33 -5.01 -39.96 -2.64
C GLN A 33 -5.61 -39.82 -1.24
N HIS A 34 -6.59 -40.70 -1.00
CA HIS A 34 -6.98 -41.35 0.25
C HIS A 34 -6.54 -40.71 1.58
N GLN A 35 -7.54 -40.28 2.36
CA GLN A 35 -7.43 -40.24 3.82
C GLN A 35 -8.43 -41.22 4.47
N PRO A 36 -8.01 -41.92 5.55
CA PRO A 36 -8.77 -42.98 6.19
C PRO A 36 -10.01 -42.45 6.92
N SER A 37 -11.08 -43.24 6.90
CA SER A 37 -12.32 -42.99 7.63
C SER A 37 -12.07 -43.07 9.15
N TRP A 38 -11.75 -41.95 9.79
CA TRP A 38 -11.82 -41.83 11.24
C TRP A 38 -13.20 -41.31 11.64
N SER A 39 -14.07 -42.23 12.04
CA SER A 39 -15.35 -41.94 12.69
C SER A 39 -15.11 -41.27 14.05
N LYS A 40 -15.12 -39.94 14.10
CA LYS A 40 -15.26 -39.21 15.37
C LYS A 40 -16.74 -39.10 15.71
N LYS A 41 -17.17 -39.86 16.73
CA LYS A 41 -18.46 -39.68 17.40
C LYS A 41 -18.60 -38.21 17.82
N PRO A 42 -19.70 -37.52 17.54
CA PRO A 42 -19.91 -36.18 18.06
C PRO A 42 -20.14 -36.30 19.57
N GLY A 43 -19.23 -35.73 20.36
CA GLY A 43 -19.49 -35.44 21.75
C GLY A 43 -20.72 -34.53 21.82
N SER A 44 -21.76 -35.02 22.51
CA SER A 44 -22.98 -34.27 22.79
C SER A 44 -22.63 -33.02 23.61
N LEU A 45 -22.43 -31.89 22.94
CA LEU A 45 -22.51 -30.59 23.58
C LEU A 45 -23.98 -30.41 23.98
N LYS A 46 -24.29 -30.68 25.26
CA LYS A 46 -25.60 -30.36 25.84
C LYS A 46 -25.85 -28.86 25.68
N ARG A 47 -26.66 -28.50 24.69
CA ARG A 47 -27.18 -27.16 24.48
C ARG A 47 -28.13 -26.84 25.63
N CYS A 48 -27.64 -26.13 26.66
CA CYS A 48 -28.50 -25.55 27.68
C CYS A 48 -29.45 -24.56 27.01
N LYS A 49 -30.71 -24.98 26.82
CA LYS A 49 -31.82 -24.10 26.46
C LYS A 49 -32.25 -23.38 27.73
N THR A 50 -31.57 -22.30 28.08
CA THR A 50 -32.06 -21.32 29.05
C THR A 50 -31.96 -19.93 28.42
N ALA A 51 -32.91 -19.61 27.55
CA ALA A 51 -33.11 -18.25 27.08
C ALA A 51 -34.56 -18.03 26.63
N PRO A 52 -35.44 -17.48 27.48
CA PRO A 52 -36.75 -16.96 27.06
C PRO A 52 -36.63 -15.73 26.13
N ALA A 53 -35.45 -15.12 26.01
CA ALA A 53 -35.22 -13.91 25.22
C ALA A 53 -35.38 -14.09 23.70
N MET A 54 -35.17 -15.30 23.14
CA MET A 54 -35.31 -15.49 21.68
C MET A 54 -36.75 -15.40 21.17
N ALA A 55 -37.75 -15.62 22.02
CA ALA A 55 -39.15 -15.53 21.61
C ALA A 55 -39.59 -14.08 21.33
N VAL A 56 -38.96 -13.10 21.98
CA VAL A 56 -39.29 -11.66 21.88
C VAL A 56 -38.62 -10.99 20.67
N MET A 57 -37.63 -11.64 20.04
CA MET A 57 -36.92 -11.06 18.89
C MET A 57 -37.66 -11.17 17.55
N ARG A 58 -38.81 -11.87 17.48
CA ARG A 58 -39.54 -12.02 16.20
C ARG A 58 -40.19 -10.73 15.70
N ASP A 59 -40.51 -9.79 16.59
CA ASP A 59 -41.22 -8.56 16.22
C ASP A 59 -40.34 -7.30 16.18
N LEU A 60 -39.06 -7.41 16.53
CA LEU A 60 -38.09 -6.32 16.38
C LEU A 60 -37.58 -6.30 14.93
N LYS A 61 -38.26 -5.53 14.07
CA LYS A 61 -37.71 -5.15 12.76
C LYS A 61 -36.35 -4.48 13.00
N PRO A 62 -35.23 -5.03 12.51
CA PRO A 62 -33.93 -4.42 12.73
C PRO A 62 -33.88 -3.07 12.01
N LYS A 63 -34.06 -1.97 12.75
CA LYS A 63 -33.56 -0.67 12.31
C LYS A 63 -32.05 -0.78 12.36
N THR A 64 -31.45 -1.22 11.26
CA THR A 64 -30.00 -1.06 11.06
C THR A 64 -29.72 0.44 11.21
N PRO A 65 -28.96 0.88 12.22
CA PRO A 65 -28.44 2.24 12.20
C PRO A 65 -27.59 2.30 10.93
N GLN A 66 -27.98 3.14 9.98
CA GLN A 66 -27.09 3.47 8.88
C GLN A 66 -25.96 4.26 9.49
N VAL A 67 -24.86 3.58 9.83
CA VAL A 67 -23.60 4.27 10.12
C VAL A 67 -23.28 5.04 8.84
N PRO A 68 -23.25 6.38 8.86
CA PRO A 68 -22.93 7.15 7.68
C PRO A 68 -21.60 6.66 7.13
N LYS A 69 -21.62 6.17 5.90
CA LYS A 69 -20.40 5.75 5.20
C LYS A 69 -19.54 7.01 5.11
N PRO A 70 -18.27 7.02 5.57
CA PRO A 70 -17.40 8.16 5.37
C PRO A 70 -17.37 8.45 3.86
N GLN A 71 -17.79 9.66 3.48
CA GLN A 71 -17.77 10.07 2.08
C GLN A 71 -16.31 10.06 1.60
N SER A 72 -16.07 9.45 0.45
CA SER A 72 -14.75 9.37 -0.19
C SER A 72 -14.31 10.76 -0.65
N GLU A 73 -13.73 11.55 0.25
CA GLU A 73 -13.13 12.87 -0.04
C GLU A 73 -11.79 12.78 -0.82
N SER A 74 -11.34 11.58 -1.15
CA SER A 74 -10.04 11.34 -1.78
C SER A 74 -9.94 11.89 -3.22
N SER A 75 -11.02 11.81 -4.00
CA SER A 75 -11.04 12.30 -5.39
C SER A 75 -10.99 13.83 -5.49
N SER A 76 -11.56 14.54 -4.51
CA SER A 76 -11.48 16.00 -4.42
C SER A 76 -10.09 16.47 -4.01
N ILE A 77 -9.42 15.76 -3.09
CA ILE A 77 -8.07 16.09 -2.63
C ILE A 77 -7.06 15.99 -3.80
N ILE A 78 -7.09 14.92 -4.59
CA ILE A 78 -6.18 14.74 -5.72
C ILE A 78 -6.39 15.84 -6.76
N ARG A 79 -7.67 16.16 -7.06
CA ARG A 79 -7.99 17.20 -8.04
C ARG A 79 -7.51 18.58 -7.58
N GLN A 80 -7.67 18.89 -6.29
CA GLN A 80 -7.14 20.12 -5.69
C GLN A 80 -5.60 20.15 -5.72
N ALA A 81 -4.95 19.03 -5.41
CA ALA A 81 -3.49 18.91 -5.42
C ALA A 81 -2.90 19.14 -6.82
N VAL A 82 -3.49 18.51 -7.85
CA VAL A 82 -3.06 18.69 -9.25
C VAL A 82 -3.28 20.13 -9.71
N PHE A 83 -4.39 20.75 -9.31
CA PHE A 83 -4.68 22.14 -9.62
C PHE A 83 -3.67 23.11 -8.99
N LEU A 84 -3.40 22.96 -7.68
CA LEU A 84 -2.41 23.78 -6.97
C LEU A 84 -0.99 23.55 -7.51
N LEU A 85 -0.62 22.30 -7.82
CA LEU A 85 0.65 21.99 -8.45
C LEU A 85 0.80 22.67 -9.82
N SER A 86 -0.27 22.68 -10.62
CA SER A 86 -0.25 23.34 -11.93
C SER A 86 0.01 24.84 -11.79
N ILE A 87 -0.64 25.50 -10.83
CA ILE A 87 -0.39 26.92 -10.52
C ILE A 87 1.06 27.14 -10.07
N TYR A 88 1.56 26.28 -9.18
CA TYR A 88 2.92 26.36 -8.67
C TYR A 88 3.98 26.18 -9.77
N LEU A 89 3.78 25.24 -10.69
CA LEU A 89 4.65 25.06 -11.85
C LEU A 89 4.57 26.23 -12.83
N ILE A 90 3.38 26.78 -13.08
CA ILE A 90 3.22 27.99 -13.90
C ILE A 90 3.98 29.15 -13.29
N LEU A 91 3.88 29.36 -11.97
CA LEU A 91 4.63 30.40 -11.27
C LEU A 91 6.14 30.21 -11.42
N GLY A 92 6.64 28.99 -11.22
CA GLY A 92 8.05 28.67 -11.40
C GLY A 92 8.53 28.92 -12.83
N VAL A 93 7.72 28.52 -13.82
CA VAL A 93 8.00 28.74 -15.25
C VAL A 93 8.08 30.22 -15.59
N VAL A 94 7.14 31.02 -15.06
CA VAL A 94 7.11 32.47 -15.27
C VAL A 94 8.36 33.12 -14.66
N ILE A 95 8.70 32.81 -13.41
CA ILE A 95 9.87 33.38 -12.73
C ILE A 95 11.16 33.03 -13.47
N TYR A 96 11.33 31.77 -13.87
CA TYR A 96 12.50 31.36 -14.66
C TYR A 96 12.55 32.09 -16.01
N SER A 97 11.43 32.16 -16.73
CA SER A 97 11.38 32.76 -18.08
C SER A 97 11.74 34.24 -18.05
N PHE A 98 11.39 34.97 -16.99
CA PHE A 98 11.77 36.37 -16.80
C PHE A 98 13.23 36.58 -16.37
N ASN A 99 13.84 35.61 -15.70
CA ASN A 99 15.22 35.70 -15.16
C ASN A 99 16.18 34.76 -15.88
N ARG A 100 15.91 34.43 -17.15
CA ARG A 100 16.66 33.40 -17.90
C ARG A 100 18.16 33.66 -17.93
N ASP A 101 18.57 34.92 -18.08
CA ASP A 101 19.98 35.33 -18.13
C ASP A 101 20.73 35.04 -16.82
N GLU A 102 20.01 34.83 -15.72
CA GLU A 102 20.58 34.49 -14.40
C GLU A 102 20.71 32.97 -14.17
N PHE A 103 20.42 32.15 -15.18
CA PHE A 103 20.58 30.70 -15.16
C PHE A 103 21.65 30.26 -16.15
N SER A 104 22.39 29.22 -15.79
CA SER A 104 23.30 28.51 -16.70
C SER A 104 22.56 27.39 -17.42
N GLY A 105 23.02 27.03 -18.62
CA GLY A 105 22.56 25.83 -19.31
C GLY A 105 22.49 25.99 -20.83
N ILE A 106 22.29 24.86 -21.51
CA ILE A 106 22.03 24.87 -22.96
C ILE A 106 20.59 25.32 -23.18
N GLU A 107 20.46 26.39 -23.94
CA GLU A 107 19.20 27.02 -24.30
C GLU A 107 18.47 26.23 -25.40
N THR A 108 17.24 25.78 -25.14
CA THR A 108 16.38 25.22 -26.19
C THR A 108 15.14 26.08 -26.42
N HIS A 109 14.18 26.05 -25.49
CA HIS A 109 12.99 26.88 -25.54
C HIS A 109 12.67 27.41 -24.14
N PRO A 110 12.47 28.73 -23.94
CA PRO A 110 12.29 29.36 -22.63
C PRO A 110 11.32 28.64 -21.70
N VAL A 111 10.12 28.36 -22.19
CA VAL A 111 9.05 27.73 -21.40
C VAL A 111 9.36 26.25 -21.10
N VAL A 112 10.01 25.55 -22.03
CA VAL A 112 10.28 24.11 -21.89
C VAL A 112 11.45 23.89 -20.93
N ASP A 113 12.50 24.69 -21.08
CA ASP A 113 13.67 24.70 -20.19
C ASP A 113 13.25 25.02 -18.76
N ALA A 114 12.35 26.01 -18.60
CA ALA A 114 11.79 26.40 -17.31
C ALA A 114 10.99 25.28 -16.65
N LEU A 115 10.09 24.64 -17.41
CA LEU A 115 9.26 23.54 -16.91
C LEU A 115 10.12 22.34 -16.53
N TYR A 116 11.09 22.00 -17.38
CA TYR A 116 12.06 20.95 -17.14
C TYR A 116 12.86 21.23 -15.86
N PHE A 117 13.41 22.44 -15.69
CA PHE A 117 14.12 22.85 -14.47
C PHE A 117 13.23 22.71 -13.23
N CYS A 118 11.99 23.20 -13.28
CA CYS A 118 11.05 23.12 -12.16
C CYS A 118 10.79 21.66 -11.76
N ILE A 119 10.58 20.78 -12.73
CA ILE A 119 10.25 19.37 -12.48
C ILE A 119 11.48 18.58 -12.00
N VAL A 120 12.64 18.78 -12.61
CA VAL A 120 13.91 18.16 -12.18
C VAL A 120 14.26 18.56 -10.74
N THR A 121 14.03 19.83 -10.39
CA THR A 121 14.27 20.38 -9.06
C THR A 121 13.26 19.87 -8.04
N MET A 122 11.96 19.89 -8.38
CA MET A 122 10.89 19.42 -7.50
C MET A 122 10.93 17.90 -7.26
N CYS A 123 11.29 17.12 -8.28
CA CYS A 123 11.46 15.66 -8.17
C CYS A 123 12.80 15.27 -7.51
N THR A 124 13.56 16.25 -7.01
CA THR A 124 14.85 16.06 -6.31
C THR A 124 15.89 15.31 -7.15
N ILE A 125 15.81 15.38 -8.48
CA ILE A 125 16.75 14.72 -9.39
C ILE A 125 18.01 15.56 -9.54
N GLY A 126 17.84 16.85 -9.86
CA GLY A 126 18.93 17.83 -9.81
C GLY A 126 20.16 17.52 -10.69
N TYR A 127 19.99 17.29 -12.00
CA TYR A 127 21.14 17.07 -12.90
C TYR A 127 22.16 18.21 -12.92
N GLY A 128 21.77 19.43 -12.57
CA GLY A 128 22.68 20.60 -12.59
C GLY A 128 23.05 21.07 -14.00
N ASP A 129 22.38 20.56 -15.04
CA ASP A 129 22.48 21.03 -16.42
C ASP A 129 21.85 22.41 -16.62
N ILE A 130 20.85 22.73 -15.79
CA ILE A 130 20.31 24.07 -15.60
C ILE A 130 20.43 24.43 -14.12
N ALA A 131 21.16 25.50 -13.81
CA ALA A 131 21.43 25.90 -12.43
C ALA A 131 21.41 27.43 -12.23
N PRO A 132 20.89 27.91 -11.08
CA PRO A 132 20.87 29.33 -10.75
C PRO A 132 22.27 29.89 -10.51
N LEU A 133 22.60 31.03 -11.13
CA LEU A 133 23.91 31.66 -11.03
C LEU A 133 23.97 32.72 -9.93
N THR A 134 22.92 33.54 -9.82
CA THR A 134 22.87 34.70 -8.92
C THR A 134 22.43 34.34 -7.50
N PRO A 135 22.79 35.14 -6.49
CA PRO A 135 22.28 34.95 -5.12
C PRO A 135 20.74 34.95 -5.04
N ALA A 136 20.07 35.82 -5.82
CA ALA A 136 18.61 35.91 -5.84
C ALA A 136 17.95 34.64 -6.38
N THR A 137 18.41 34.12 -7.52
CA THR A 137 17.90 32.87 -8.10
C THR A 137 18.20 31.65 -7.24
N LYS A 138 19.31 31.64 -6.50
CA LYS A 138 19.62 30.59 -5.51
C LYS A 138 18.66 30.62 -4.32
N ILE A 139 18.35 31.79 -3.76
CA ILE A 139 17.35 31.92 -2.69
C ILE A 139 15.97 31.46 -3.18
N PHE A 140 15.58 31.88 -4.39
CA PHE A 140 14.36 31.41 -5.03
C PHE A 140 14.34 29.89 -5.15
N ALA A 141 15.41 29.27 -5.67
CA ALA A 141 15.50 27.82 -5.80
C ALA A 141 15.37 27.10 -4.46
N CYS A 142 15.98 27.62 -3.39
CA CYS A 142 15.84 27.07 -2.03
C CYS A 142 14.38 27.06 -1.56
N VAL A 143 13.68 28.19 -1.67
CA VAL A 143 12.27 28.29 -1.27
C VAL A 143 11.40 27.41 -2.17
N PHE A 144 11.68 27.41 -3.47
CA PHE A 144 10.97 26.60 -4.45
C PHE A 144 11.05 25.12 -4.09
N VAL A 145 12.25 24.55 -3.87
CA VAL A 145 12.44 23.14 -3.50
C VAL A 145 11.66 22.76 -2.24
N LEU A 146 11.72 23.58 -1.19
CA LEU A 146 11.04 23.29 0.08
C LEU A 146 9.52 23.19 -0.08
N VAL A 147 8.93 24.11 -0.85
CA VAL A 147 7.49 24.10 -1.15
C VAL A 147 7.14 22.95 -2.11
N GLY A 148 7.97 22.73 -3.13
CA GLY A 148 7.78 21.68 -4.14
C GLY A 148 7.76 20.28 -3.55
N PHE A 149 8.63 20.00 -2.57
CA PHE A 149 8.63 18.73 -1.85
C PHE A 149 7.28 18.44 -1.17
N GLY A 150 6.65 19.46 -0.58
CA GLY A 150 5.32 19.34 0.01
C GLY A 150 4.24 18.95 -1.02
N PHE A 151 4.31 19.51 -2.23
CA PHE A 151 3.37 19.14 -3.30
C PHE A 151 3.55 17.69 -3.77
N ILE A 152 4.80 17.18 -3.84
CA ILE A 152 5.07 15.77 -4.14
C ILE A 152 4.46 14.86 -3.07
N ASP A 153 4.58 15.20 -1.79
CA ASP A 153 3.96 14.44 -0.69
C ASP A 153 2.42 14.43 -0.78
N ILE A 154 1.79 15.58 -1.04
CA ILE A 154 0.33 15.66 -1.21
C ILE A 154 -0.14 14.77 -2.37
N LEU A 155 0.57 14.80 -3.51
CA LEU A 155 0.27 13.91 -4.65
C LEU A 155 0.45 12.44 -4.27
N LEU A 156 1.54 12.13 -3.57
CA LEU A 156 1.84 10.78 -3.12
C LEU A 156 0.73 10.27 -2.20
N SER A 157 0.32 11.05 -1.20
CA SER A 157 -0.80 10.76 -0.29
C SER A 157 -2.13 10.63 -1.02
N GLY A 158 -2.43 11.52 -1.97
CA GLY A 158 -3.65 11.46 -2.76
C GLY A 158 -3.76 10.13 -3.52
N VAL A 159 -2.70 9.72 -4.21
CA VAL A 159 -2.68 8.42 -4.89
C VAL A 159 -2.80 7.27 -3.85
N VAL A 160 -2.39 7.44 -2.58
CA VAL A 160 -2.38 6.34 -1.57
C VAL A 160 -3.83 6.10 -1.21
N ASN A 161 -4.51 7.19 -0.86
CA ASN A 161 -5.91 7.20 -0.51
C ASN A 161 -6.74 6.66 -1.67
N TYR A 162 -6.50 7.07 -2.91
CA TYR A 162 -7.19 6.50 -4.08
C TYR A 162 -7.05 4.96 -4.15
N VAL A 163 -5.84 4.43 -3.98
CA VAL A 163 -5.60 2.98 -3.98
C VAL A 163 -6.23 2.28 -2.78
N LEU A 164 -6.36 2.97 -1.64
CA LEU A 164 -7.07 2.47 -0.45
C LEU A 164 -8.58 2.46 -0.68
N ASP A 165 -9.17 3.51 -1.25
CA ASP A 165 -10.60 3.58 -1.53
C ASP A 165 -11.04 2.51 -2.53
N LEU A 166 -10.20 2.22 -3.52
CA LEU A 166 -10.43 1.09 -4.45
C LEU A 166 -10.49 -0.25 -3.71
N GLN A 167 -9.64 -0.44 -2.69
CA GLN A 167 -9.67 -1.64 -1.86
C GLN A 167 -10.90 -1.67 -0.97
N GLU A 168 -11.26 -0.54 -0.35
CA GLU A 168 -12.42 -0.44 0.52
C GLU A 168 -13.72 -0.72 -0.26
N ASN A 169 -13.89 -0.11 -1.43
CA ASN A 169 -15.06 -0.31 -2.28
C ASN A 169 -15.20 -1.77 -2.72
N MET A 170 -14.10 -2.43 -3.09
CA MET A 170 -14.12 -3.85 -3.46
C MET A 170 -14.55 -4.74 -2.28
N ILE A 171 -14.08 -4.45 -1.05
CA ILE A 171 -14.46 -5.17 0.17
C ILE A 171 -15.95 -4.95 0.46
N LEU A 172 -16.42 -3.72 0.38
CA LEU A 172 -17.81 -3.37 0.65
C LEU A 172 -18.78 -4.00 -0.35
N THR A 173 -18.44 -4.04 -1.64
CA THR A 173 -19.20 -4.78 -2.66
C THR A 173 -19.24 -6.28 -2.33
N GLY A 174 -18.13 -6.86 -1.87
CA GLY A 174 -18.09 -8.25 -1.41
C GLY A 174 -19.02 -8.52 -0.23
N ILE A 175 -19.06 -7.63 0.77
CA ILE A 175 -19.95 -7.75 1.94
C ILE A 175 -21.42 -7.54 1.56
N GLN A 176 -21.73 -6.60 0.66
CA GLN A 176 -23.10 -6.37 0.19
C GLN A 176 -23.63 -7.56 -0.63
N MET A 177 -22.79 -8.20 -1.45
CA MET A 177 -23.18 -9.43 -2.16
C MET A 177 -23.41 -10.62 -1.21
N GLU A 178 -22.69 -10.72 -0.09
CA GLU A 178 -22.95 -11.73 0.95
C GLU A 178 -24.33 -11.57 1.60
N LYS A 179 -24.87 -10.35 1.68
CA LYS A 179 -26.24 -10.12 2.17
C LYS A 179 -27.33 -10.51 1.15
N SER A 180 -27.01 -10.64 -0.14
CA SER A 180 -28.00 -10.91 -1.20
C SER A 180 -28.02 -12.36 -1.70
N GLN A 181 -26.96 -13.15 -1.48
CA GLN A 181 -26.96 -14.59 -1.77
C GLN A 181 -26.53 -15.40 -0.55
N GLN A 182 -27.38 -16.34 -0.15
CA GLN A 182 -27.00 -17.45 0.73
C GLN A 182 -25.80 -18.18 0.11
N GLY A 183 -24.60 -18.03 0.67
CA GLY A 183 -23.55 -19.05 0.53
C GLY A 183 -22.19 -18.68 -0.06
N PHE A 184 -21.75 -17.40 -0.05
CA PHE A 184 -20.31 -17.12 -0.25
C PHE A 184 -19.77 -16.28 0.90
N SER A 185 -18.91 -16.89 1.73
CA SER A 185 -18.54 -16.33 3.03
C SER A 185 -17.43 -15.28 2.89
N ALA A 186 -17.73 -14.02 3.22
CA ALA A 186 -16.71 -12.97 3.34
C ALA A 186 -15.74 -13.25 4.51
N ARG A 187 -16.09 -14.17 5.42
CA ARG A 187 -15.20 -14.65 6.48
C ARG A 187 -13.91 -15.27 5.94
N ASP A 188 -13.97 -15.93 4.79
CA ASP A 188 -12.77 -16.50 4.11
C ASP A 188 -11.88 -15.44 3.44
N TYR A 189 -12.35 -14.20 3.33
CA TYR A 189 -11.59 -13.08 2.79
C TYR A 189 -10.86 -12.28 3.90
N ILE A 190 -11.50 -12.19 5.07
CA ILE A 190 -11.03 -11.42 6.24
C ILE A 190 -10.14 -12.27 7.16
N VAL A 191 -10.34 -13.59 7.22
CA VAL A 191 -9.65 -14.50 8.16
C VAL A 191 -8.71 -15.46 7.43
N ASP A 192 -8.05 -14.99 6.37
CA ASP A 192 -7.00 -15.76 5.73
C ASP A 192 -5.68 -14.99 5.78
N VAL A 193 -4.91 -15.30 6.83
CA VAL A 193 -3.58 -14.73 7.07
C VAL A 193 -2.65 -15.01 5.89
N ASP A 194 -2.87 -16.12 5.17
CA ASP A 194 -2.06 -16.53 4.04
C ASP A 194 -2.40 -15.72 2.78
N LYS A 195 -3.69 -15.42 2.55
CA LYS A 195 -4.12 -14.41 1.55
C LYS A 195 -3.62 -13.01 1.88
N GLY A 196 -3.56 -12.64 3.17
CA GLY A 196 -2.96 -11.37 3.62
C GLY A 196 -1.49 -11.24 3.22
N ARG A 197 -0.70 -12.32 3.35
CA ARG A 197 0.71 -12.36 2.91
C ARG A 197 0.84 -12.20 1.39
N MET A 198 -0.04 -12.87 0.63
CA MET A 198 -0.05 -12.79 -0.83
C MET A 198 -0.33 -11.37 -1.31
N ARG A 199 -1.31 -10.67 -0.71
CA ARG A 199 -1.68 -9.30 -1.07
C ARG A 199 -0.52 -8.30 -0.91
N ILE A 200 0.21 -8.37 0.19
CA ILE A 200 1.37 -7.49 0.42
C ILE A 200 2.47 -7.76 -0.61
N ARG A 201 2.79 -9.04 -0.85
CA ARG A 201 3.81 -9.42 -1.85
C ARG A 201 3.41 -9.02 -3.26
N LEU A 202 2.14 -9.17 -3.61
CA LEU A 202 1.59 -8.77 -4.90
C LEU A 202 1.67 -7.24 -5.10
N LYS A 203 1.29 -6.45 -4.09
CA LYS A 203 1.42 -4.98 -4.14
C LYS A 203 2.87 -4.54 -4.36
N VAL A 204 3.80 -5.12 -3.61
CA VAL A 204 5.24 -4.85 -3.77
C VAL A 204 5.73 -5.26 -5.16
N GLY A 205 5.37 -6.46 -5.61
CA GLY A 205 5.75 -6.96 -6.94
C GLY A 205 5.21 -6.09 -8.07
N LEU A 206 3.94 -5.67 -7.99
CA LEU A 206 3.32 -4.77 -8.96
C LEU A 206 4.01 -3.41 -8.96
N ALA A 207 4.28 -2.83 -7.79
CA ALA A 207 4.97 -1.54 -7.71
C ALA A 207 6.40 -1.59 -8.27
N LEU A 208 7.16 -2.64 -7.98
CA LEU A 208 8.47 -2.87 -8.59
C LEU A 208 8.36 -3.07 -10.11
N GLY A 209 7.34 -3.77 -10.58
CA GLY A 209 7.04 -3.93 -12.00
C GLY A 209 6.78 -2.60 -12.71
N VAL A 210 6.01 -1.69 -12.07
CA VAL A 210 5.78 -0.34 -12.59
C VAL A 210 7.09 0.45 -12.69
N VAL A 211 7.98 0.36 -11.69
CA VAL A 211 9.30 1.03 -11.74
C VAL A 211 10.15 0.51 -12.90
N VAL A 212 10.22 -0.81 -13.09
CA VAL A 212 10.95 -1.43 -14.21
C VAL A 212 10.37 -0.99 -15.56
N LEU A 213 9.03 -0.89 -15.65
CA LEU A 213 8.36 -0.38 -16.84
C LEU A 213 8.70 1.10 -17.11
N CYS A 214 8.72 1.94 -16.08
CA CYS A 214 9.13 3.34 -16.20
C CYS A 214 10.55 3.48 -16.74
N ILE A 215 11.48 2.65 -16.24
CA ILE A 215 12.87 2.60 -16.73
C ILE A 215 12.92 2.13 -18.19
N GLY A 216 12.18 1.08 -18.54
CA GLY A 216 12.12 0.57 -19.91
C GLY A 216 11.60 1.60 -20.91
N ILE A 217 10.49 2.28 -20.58
CA ILE A 217 9.91 3.34 -21.40
C ILE A 217 10.88 4.52 -21.54
N GLY A 218 11.50 4.96 -20.44
CA GLY A 218 12.47 6.05 -20.46
C GLY A 218 13.68 5.72 -21.33
N SER A 219 14.24 4.52 -21.16
CA SER A 219 15.39 4.05 -21.95
C SER A 219 15.09 4.00 -23.44
N LEU A 220 13.91 3.49 -23.82
CA LEU A 220 13.49 3.40 -25.22
C LEU A 220 13.35 4.79 -25.85
N ILE A 221 12.69 5.71 -25.15
CA ILE A 221 12.47 7.08 -25.66
C ILE A 221 13.79 7.84 -25.74
N LEU A 222 14.67 7.70 -24.75
CA LEU A 222 16.00 8.33 -24.76
C LEU A 222 16.85 7.85 -25.96
N TYR A 223 16.81 6.55 -26.26
CA TYR A 223 17.52 5.99 -27.41
C TYR A 223 17.06 6.61 -28.74
N PHE A 224 15.74 6.79 -28.93
CA PHE A 224 15.21 7.36 -30.17
C PHE A 224 15.25 8.88 -30.25
N VAL A 225 14.98 9.59 -29.15
CA VAL A 225 14.79 11.05 -29.13
C VAL A 225 16.11 11.78 -28.87
N GLU A 226 16.90 11.32 -27.91
CA GLU A 226 18.20 11.93 -27.57
C GLU A 226 19.36 11.27 -28.33
N SER A 227 19.07 10.25 -29.17
CA SER A 227 20.08 9.51 -29.96
C SER A 227 21.24 8.96 -29.11
N LEU A 228 20.96 8.59 -27.86
CA LEU A 228 21.94 8.03 -26.93
C LEU A 228 22.21 6.56 -27.25
N ASP A 229 23.41 6.08 -26.91
CA ASP A 229 23.69 4.64 -26.96
C ASP A 229 22.76 3.87 -26.01
N TRP A 230 22.59 2.56 -26.25
CA TRP A 230 21.67 1.74 -25.46
C TRP A 230 22.04 1.74 -23.97
N VAL A 231 23.34 1.65 -23.65
CA VAL A 231 23.83 1.65 -22.26
C VAL A 231 23.57 3.01 -21.60
N ASP A 232 23.85 4.09 -22.32
CA ASP A 232 23.68 5.45 -21.84
C ASP A 232 22.21 5.80 -21.63
N SER A 233 21.33 5.28 -22.48
CA SER A 233 19.88 5.44 -22.37
C SER A 233 19.33 4.77 -21.11
N ILE A 234 19.76 3.52 -20.84
CA ILE A 234 19.40 2.82 -19.61
C ILE A 234 19.99 3.53 -18.40
N TYR A 235 21.27 3.91 -18.47
CA TYR A 235 21.96 4.58 -17.39
C TYR A 235 21.26 5.87 -16.99
N LEU A 236 20.99 6.77 -17.96
CA LEU A 236 20.28 8.01 -17.70
C LEU A 236 18.88 7.71 -17.15
N SER A 237 18.13 6.77 -17.74
CA SER A 237 16.80 6.42 -17.25
C SER A 237 16.81 5.94 -15.80
N VAL A 238 17.74 5.06 -15.41
CA VAL A 238 17.87 4.58 -14.03
C VAL A 238 18.21 5.73 -13.10
N MET A 239 19.18 6.59 -13.45
CA MET A 239 19.59 7.75 -12.64
C MET A 239 18.46 8.77 -12.46
N SER A 240 17.63 8.97 -13.49
CA SER A 240 16.43 9.81 -13.45
C SER A 240 15.37 9.25 -12.50
N VAL A 241 14.97 7.99 -12.73
CA VAL A 241 13.84 7.34 -12.05
C VAL A 241 14.14 7.14 -10.56
N THR A 242 15.41 6.84 -10.23
CA THR A 242 15.87 6.69 -8.84
C THR A 242 16.22 8.01 -8.15
N THR A 243 16.03 9.15 -8.84
CA THR A 243 16.36 10.50 -8.35
C THR A 243 17.79 10.64 -7.85
N VAL A 244 18.76 9.93 -8.46
CA VAL A 244 20.19 10.06 -8.14
C VAL A 244 20.80 11.24 -8.90
N GLY A 245 20.51 11.33 -10.21
CA GLY A 245 20.81 12.51 -11.03
C GLY A 245 22.24 13.04 -10.97
N TYR A 246 23.26 12.21 -11.24
CA TYR A 246 24.67 12.63 -11.20
C TYR A 246 25.02 13.87 -12.03
N GLY A 247 24.26 14.15 -13.10
CA GLY A 247 24.44 15.34 -13.92
C GLY A 247 25.50 15.22 -15.02
N ASP A 248 26.13 14.06 -15.13
CA ASP A 248 27.07 13.73 -16.21
C ASP A 248 26.37 13.65 -17.59
N ARG A 249 25.10 13.24 -17.60
CA ARG A 249 24.21 13.31 -18.76
C ARG A 249 22.84 13.87 -18.38
N ALA A 250 22.23 14.59 -19.32
CA ALA A 250 20.92 15.21 -19.17
C ALA A 250 20.24 15.38 -20.54
N PHE A 251 18.96 15.79 -20.52
CA PHE A 251 18.15 15.98 -21.72
C PHE A 251 18.59 17.25 -22.47
N LYS A 252 19.07 17.09 -23.70
CA LYS A 252 19.59 18.20 -24.52
C LYS A 252 18.62 18.62 -25.60
N THR A 253 17.78 17.71 -26.08
CA THR A 253 16.83 18.01 -27.14
C THR A 253 15.53 18.61 -26.59
N LEU A 254 14.92 19.51 -27.36
CA LEU A 254 13.59 20.05 -27.05
C LEU A 254 12.53 18.94 -26.85
N PRO A 255 12.37 17.95 -27.76
CA PRO A 255 11.42 16.86 -27.54
C PRO A 255 11.76 16.00 -26.32
N GLY A 256 13.05 15.78 -26.02
CA GLY A 256 13.47 15.05 -24.83
C GLY A 256 13.12 15.79 -23.53
N ARG A 257 13.30 17.11 -23.47
CA ARG A 257 12.90 17.93 -22.31
C ARG A 257 11.40 17.97 -22.10
N LEU A 258 10.61 18.02 -23.17
CA LEU A 258 9.14 17.92 -23.08
C LEU A 258 8.70 16.57 -22.53
N PHE A 259 9.29 15.48 -23.03
CA PHE A 259 9.07 14.14 -22.52
C PHE A 259 9.45 14.05 -21.03
N ALA A 260 10.64 14.53 -20.67
CA ALA A 260 11.14 14.54 -19.31
C ALA A 260 10.18 15.27 -18.35
N GLY A 261 9.56 16.36 -18.77
CA GLY A 261 8.61 17.10 -17.93
C GLY A 261 7.48 16.21 -17.38
N VAL A 262 6.82 15.42 -18.24
CA VAL A 262 5.74 14.55 -17.77
C VAL A 262 6.28 13.24 -17.16
N TRP A 263 7.26 12.64 -17.80
CA TRP A 263 7.76 11.32 -17.42
C TRP A 263 8.50 11.31 -16.08
N LEU A 264 9.30 12.33 -15.79
CA LEU A 264 10.03 12.42 -14.52
C LEU A 264 9.07 12.53 -13.35
N LEU A 265 8.00 13.33 -13.47
CA LEU A 265 7.01 13.46 -12.40
C LEU A 265 6.32 12.11 -12.10
N ILE A 266 5.87 11.40 -13.13
CA ILE A 266 5.18 10.11 -12.98
C ILE A 266 6.13 9.04 -12.42
N SER A 267 7.34 8.94 -12.97
CA SER A 267 8.30 7.93 -12.56
C SER A 267 8.81 8.14 -11.13
N THR A 268 9.00 9.38 -10.70
CA THR A 268 9.40 9.71 -9.34
C THR A 268 8.33 9.28 -8.32
N LEU A 269 7.05 9.55 -8.63
CA LEU A 269 5.93 9.08 -7.79
C LEU A 269 5.83 7.55 -7.74
N ALA A 270 6.10 6.88 -8.87
CA ALA A 270 6.12 5.42 -8.93
C ALA A 270 7.22 4.81 -8.04
N VAL A 271 8.44 5.37 -8.08
CA VAL A 271 9.55 4.93 -7.23
C VAL A 271 9.30 5.22 -5.76
N ALA A 272 8.84 6.42 -5.42
CA ALA A 272 8.45 6.77 -4.06
C ALA A 272 7.43 5.75 -3.50
N ARG A 273 6.48 5.30 -4.33
CA ARG A 273 5.54 4.24 -3.95
C ARG A 273 6.12 2.87 -3.79
N ALA A 274 7.03 2.46 -4.67
CA ALA A 274 7.73 1.21 -4.50
C ALA A 274 8.47 1.17 -3.16
N PHE A 275 9.14 2.26 -2.78
CA PHE A 275 9.80 2.38 -1.48
C PHE A 275 8.83 2.32 -0.29
N LEU A 276 7.69 3.03 -0.36
CA LEU A 276 6.67 2.97 0.69
C LEU A 276 6.11 1.55 0.88
N TYR A 277 5.81 0.83 -0.20
CA TYR A 277 5.33 -0.56 -0.09
C TYR A 277 6.40 -1.53 0.40
N LEU A 278 7.67 -1.32 0.04
CA LEU A 278 8.79 -2.08 0.61
C LEU A 278 8.92 -1.83 2.12
N ALA A 279 8.81 -0.58 2.56
CA ALA A 279 8.82 -0.22 3.97
C ALA A 279 7.64 -0.87 4.70
N GLU A 280 6.43 -0.77 4.15
CA GLU A 280 5.22 -1.40 4.70
C GLU A 280 5.40 -2.93 4.81
N ALA A 281 5.97 -3.57 3.79
CA ALA A 281 6.24 -5.01 3.81
C ALA A 281 7.26 -5.40 4.90
N ARG A 282 8.29 -4.57 5.14
CA ARG A 282 9.28 -4.78 6.21
C ARG A 282 8.66 -4.59 7.60
N VAL A 283 7.89 -3.51 7.79
CA VAL A 283 7.15 -3.21 9.02
C VAL A 283 6.18 -4.35 9.34
N ASN A 284 5.39 -4.78 8.36
CA ASN A 284 4.46 -5.91 8.51
C ASN A 284 5.19 -7.22 8.81
N LYS A 285 6.37 -7.48 8.21
CA LYS A 285 7.19 -8.66 8.53
C LYS A 285 7.69 -8.61 9.97
N ARG A 286 8.05 -7.43 10.49
CA ARG A 286 8.49 -7.23 11.88
C ARG A 286 7.34 -7.43 12.86
N HIS A 287 6.18 -6.80 12.65
CA HIS A 287 5.00 -6.99 13.51
C HIS A 287 4.59 -8.46 13.62
N ARG A 288 4.66 -9.22 12.51
CA ARG A 288 4.37 -10.67 12.54
C ARG A 288 5.36 -11.48 13.37
N ARG A 289 6.66 -11.13 13.37
CA ARG A 289 7.66 -11.83 14.20
C ARG A 289 7.39 -11.57 15.68
N ILE A 290 7.11 -10.32 16.04
CA ILE A 290 6.76 -9.93 17.41
C ILE A 290 5.49 -10.67 17.85
N ALA A 291 4.43 -10.67 17.03
CA ALA A 291 3.19 -11.37 17.37
C ALA A 291 3.40 -12.88 17.57
N LYS A 292 4.19 -13.54 16.70
CA LYS A 292 4.52 -14.95 16.88
C LYS A 292 5.31 -15.20 18.15
N TRP A 293 6.29 -14.35 18.46
CA TRP A 293 7.09 -14.45 19.67
C TRP A 293 6.22 -14.28 20.93
N VAL A 294 5.36 -13.25 20.97
CA VAL A 294 4.41 -13.02 22.08
C VAL A 294 3.49 -14.21 22.33
N LEU A 295 3.02 -14.87 21.25
CA LEU A 295 2.13 -16.02 21.35
C LEU A 295 2.79 -17.30 21.89
N HIS A 296 4.10 -17.47 21.68
CA HIS A 296 4.84 -18.66 22.12
C HIS A 296 5.64 -18.43 23.41
N ARG A 297 5.68 -17.19 23.92
CA ARG A 297 6.31 -16.85 25.19
C ARG A 297 5.43 -17.29 26.36
N ASP A 298 6.04 -18.02 27.29
CA ASP A 298 5.42 -18.40 28.56
C ASP A 298 5.08 -17.16 29.40
N ILE A 299 3.97 -17.22 30.13
CA ILE A 299 3.54 -16.13 31.04
C ILE A 299 4.35 -16.19 32.33
N THR A 300 4.85 -15.03 32.78
CA THR A 300 5.49 -14.86 34.09
C THR A 300 4.48 -14.43 35.17
N ILE A 301 4.90 -14.44 36.44
CA ILE A 301 4.04 -13.99 37.56
C ILE A 301 3.73 -12.49 37.45
N GLU A 302 4.70 -11.68 37.02
CA GLU A 302 4.50 -10.25 36.78
C GLU A 302 3.50 -10.00 35.65
N ASP A 303 3.59 -10.79 34.57
CA ASP A 303 2.62 -10.76 33.47
C ASP A 303 1.22 -11.17 33.95
N LEU A 304 1.15 -12.07 34.93
CA LEU A 304 -0.10 -12.54 35.52
C LEU A 304 -0.77 -11.40 36.31
N LEU A 305 0.00 -10.70 37.13
CA LEU A 305 -0.45 -9.52 37.88
C LEU A 305 -0.88 -8.38 36.94
N ALA A 306 -0.17 -8.18 35.83
CA ALA A 306 -0.51 -7.14 34.84
C ALA A 306 -1.74 -7.46 33.98
N ALA A 307 -2.13 -8.74 33.90
CA ALA A 307 -3.29 -9.21 33.14
C ALA A 307 -4.58 -9.26 33.96
N ASP A 308 -4.49 -9.27 35.30
CA ASP A 308 -5.61 -9.27 36.22
C ASP A 308 -6.25 -7.87 36.30
N ILE A 309 -7.26 -7.61 35.46
CA ILE A 309 -7.93 -6.30 35.37
C ILE A 309 -8.88 -6.09 36.56
N ASN A 310 -9.46 -7.17 37.10
CA ASN A 310 -10.48 -7.11 38.15
C ASN A 310 -9.94 -7.37 39.57
N ASN A 311 -8.63 -7.60 39.71
CA ASN A 311 -7.93 -7.85 40.98
C ASN A 311 -8.55 -9.00 41.80
N ASN A 312 -9.06 -10.03 41.15
CA ASN A 312 -9.69 -11.16 41.82
C ASN A 312 -8.69 -12.29 42.16
N GLY A 313 -7.42 -12.16 41.76
CA GLY A 313 -6.34 -13.11 42.03
C GLY A 313 -6.24 -14.26 41.03
N PHE A 314 -7.02 -14.27 39.95
CA PHE A 314 -6.93 -15.26 38.87
C PHE A 314 -7.27 -14.65 37.50
N ILE A 315 -6.69 -15.19 36.43
CA ILE A 315 -6.91 -14.67 35.07
C ILE A 315 -8.00 -15.47 34.36
N SER A 316 -9.07 -14.80 33.96
CA SER A 316 -10.06 -15.37 33.04
C SER A 316 -9.50 -15.52 31.63
N LYS A 317 -10.07 -16.45 30.84
CA LYS A 317 -9.68 -16.62 29.43
C LYS A 317 -9.80 -15.31 28.62
N SER A 318 -10.79 -14.46 28.93
CA SER A 318 -10.97 -13.14 28.33
C SER A 318 -9.82 -12.19 28.66
N GLU A 319 -9.40 -12.12 29.92
CA GLU A 319 -8.28 -11.28 30.37
C GLU A 319 -6.96 -11.74 29.76
N TYR A 320 -6.72 -13.06 29.69
CA TYR A 320 -5.54 -13.61 29.01
C TYR A 320 -5.50 -13.19 27.53
N VAL A 321 -6.64 -13.26 26.83
CA VAL A 321 -6.72 -12.84 25.42
C VAL A 321 -6.48 -11.33 25.28
N ILE A 322 -7.10 -10.50 26.13
CA ILE A 322 -6.90 -9.05 26.11
C ILE A 322 -5.44 -8.70 26.38
N TYR A 323 -4.82 -9.33 27.39
CA TYR A 323 -3.41 -9.18 27.72
C TYR A 323 -2.50 -9.56 26.52
N LYS A 324 -2.71 -10.72 25.90
CA LYS A 324 -1.92 -11.12 24.72
C LYS A 324 -2.15 -10.20 23.52
N LEU A 325 -3.36 -9.67 23.34
CA LEU A 325 -3.65 -8.67 22.30
C LEU A 325 -2.94 -7.33 22.56
N LYS A 326 -2.85 -6.91 23.83
CA LYS A 326 -2.11 -5.73 24.28
C LYS A 326 -0.60 -5.90 24.09
N GLU A 327 -0.02 -7.04 24.50
CA GLU A 327 1.41 -7.35 24.25
C GLU A 327 1.76 -7.36 22.76
N MET A 328 0.88 -7.91 21.91
CA MET A 328 1.08 -7.90 20.47
C MET A 328 0.95 -6.49 19.84
N GLY A 329 0.59 -5.48 20.63
CA GLY A 329 0.36 -4.11 20.17
C GLY A 329 -0.88 -3.96 19.29
N LYS A 330 -1.81 -4.92 19.33
CA LYS A 330 -3.05 -4.87 18.53
C LYS A 330 -4.13 -4.00 19.15
N VAL A 331 -4.12 -3.85 20.47
CA VAL A 331 -5.07 -3.04 21.23
C VAL A 331 -4.28 -2.21 22.22
N ARG A 332 -4.57 -0.91 22.30
CA ARG A 332 -3.94 -0.01 23.29
C ARG A 332 -4.78 0.01 24.56
N GLU A 333 -4.14 0.25 25.71
CA GLU A 333 -4.82 0.33 27.00
C GLU A 333 -6.00 1.32 27.00
N LYS A 334 -5.80 2.49 26.40
CA LYS A 334 -6.85 3.51 26.26
C LYS A 334 -8.08 3.00 25.47
N ASP A 335 -7.86 2.15 24.47
CA ASP A 335 -8.95 1.61 23.65
C ASP A 335 -9.73 0.58 24.47
N ILE A 336 -9.05 -0.22 25.30
CA ILE A 336 -9.68 -1.16 26.25
C ILE A 336 -10.52 -0.38 27.26
N LEU A 337 -9.95 0.65 27.88
CA LEU A 337 -10.66 1.48 28.87
C LEU A 337 -11.90 2.17 28.29
N GLN A 338 -11.83 2.65 27.04
CA GLN A 338 -13.00 3.24 26.37
C GLN A 338 -14.11 2.20 26.15
N ILE A 339 -13.76 0.99 25.74
CA ILE A 339 -14.71 -0.11 25.55
C ILE A 339 -15.31 -0.52 26.91
N CYS A 340 -14.48 -0.66 27.95
CA CYS A 340 -14.93 -0.94 29.31
C CYS A 340 -15.87 0.16 29.82
N ASN A 341 -15.57 1.43 29.62
CA ASN A 341 -16.45 2.55 30.00
C ASN A 341 -17.79 2.52 29.26
N GLN A 342 -17.81 2.16 27.96
CA GLN A 342 -19.06 1.95 27.24
C GLN A 342 -19.85 0.76 27.81
N PHE A 343 -19.16 -0.32 28.15
CA PHE A 343 -19.77 -1.48 28.78
C PHE A 343 -20.40 -1.10 30.13
N SER A 344 -19.67 -0.40 31.00
CA SER A 344 -20.17 0.05 32.31
C SER A 344 -21.37 1.01 32.20
N LYS A 345 -21.48 1.79 31.13
CA LYS A 345 -22.68 2.61 30.88
C LYS A 345 -23.92 1.77 30.57
N LEU A 346 -23.74 0.61 29.93
CA LEU A 346 -24.83 -0.31 29.59
C LEU A 346 -25.14 -1.25 30.75
N ASP A 347 -24.13 -1.65 31.53
CA ASP A 347 -24.24 -2.53 32.69
C ASP A 347 -24.61 -1.75 33.96
N THR A 348 -25.79 -1.12 33.95
CA THR A 348 -26.27 -0.27 35.07
C THR A 348 -26.44 -1.02 36.39
N ASN A 349 -26.59 -2.34 36.37
CA ASN A 349 -26.67 -3.20 37.54
C ASN A 349 -25.30 -3.78 37.96
N ASN A 350 -24.21 -3.39 37.28
CA ASN A 350 -22.83 -3.86 37.51
C ASN A 350 -22.75 -5.39 37.58
N SER A 351 -23.58 -6.07 36.79
CA SER A 351 -23.71 -7.53 36.81
C SER A 351 -22.61 -8.23 36.02
N GLY A 352 -21.77 -7.47 35.33
CA GLY A 352 -20.80 -7.96 34.35
C GLY A 352 -21.46 -8.50 33.09
N LYS A 353 -22.76 -8.21 32.88
CA LYS A 353 -23.56 -8.74 31.77
C LYS A 353 -24.54 -7.69 31.26
N ILE A 354 -24.49 -7.41 29.97
CA ILE A 354 -25.51 -6.58 29.32
C ILE A 354 -26.73 -7.46 29.00
N THR A 355 -27.88 -7.13 29.58
CA THR A 355 -29.14 -7.83 29.32
C THR A 355 -30.02 -7.07 28.33
N LEU A 356 -30.99 -7.76 27.71
CA LEU A 356 -31.92 -7.14 26.76
C LEU A 356 -32.71 -5.97 27.37
N PRO A 357 -33.20 -6.04 28.63
CA PRO A 357 -33.79 -4.90 29.32
C PRO A 357 -32.87 -3.69 29.43
N ASP A 358 -31.57 -3.89 29.65
CA ASP A 358 -30.60 -2.79 29.78
C ASP A 358 -30.45 -2.03 28.45
N LEU A 359 -30.49 -2.75 27.33
CA LEU A 359 -30.45 -2.17 25.99
C LEU A 359 -31.75 -1.43 25.62
N LEU A 360 -32.91 -1.97 26.03
CA LEU A 360 -34.21 -1.35 25.77
C LEU A 360 -34.39 -0.03 26.55
N LYS A 361 -33.85 0.06 27.77
CA LYS A 361 -33.84 1.31 28.55
C LYS A 361 -33.01 2.43 27.91
N TYR A 362 -32.06 2.10 27.05
CA TYR A 362 -31.20 3.07 26.37
C TYR A 362 -31.76 3.51 24.99
N GLN A 363 -32.78 2.81 24.48
CA GLN A 363 -33.47 3.12 23.21
C GLN A 363 -34.77 3.91 23.40
N MET A 364 -35.31 3.97 24.62
CA MET A 364 -36.34 4.91 25.05
C MET A 364 -35.69 6.15 25.64
#